data_AF-A0A1G7NC58-F1
#
_entry.id   AF-A0A1G7NC58-F1
#
_cell.length_a   1.000
_cell.length_b   1.000
_cell.length_c   1.000
_cell.angle_alpha   90.00
_cell.angle_beta   90.00
_cell.angle_gamma   90.00
#
_symmetry.space_group_name_H-M   'P 1'
#
loop_
_entity.id
_entity.type
_entity.pdbx_description
1 polymer ?
#
loop_
_entity_poly.entity_id
_entity_poly.type
_entity_poly.pdbx_seq_one_letter_code
_entity_poly.pdbx_strand_id
1 'polypeptide(L)' 'MKRLLVLATALALAGCGAANRLQPAPGESLPVAPRGATATPTPRQLLTPTTQQRPQRSDALIHSSEARRADDFDLPPR' A
#
# COMPACT_ATOMS: atom_id res chain seq x y z
N MET A 1 22.61 -26.31 4.21
CA MET A 1 23.10 -24.91 4.13
C MET A 1 22.26 -24.05 3.19
N LYS A 2 22.28 -24.26 1.86
CA LYS A 2 21.61 -23.35 0.90
C LYS A 2 20.08 -23.26 1.02
N ARG A 3 19.41 -24.38 1.36
CA ARG A 3 17.95 -24.41 1.62
C ARG A 3 17.55 -23.64 2.89
N LEU A 4 18.37 -23.70 3.94
CA LEU A 4 18.17 -22.94 5.18
C LEU A 4 18.31 -21.44 4.94
N LEU A 5 19.29 -21.03 4.11
CA LEU A 5 19.47 -19.63 3.72
C LEU A 5 18.24 -19.10 2.97
N VAL A 6 17.73 -19.83 1.99
CA VAL A 6 16.52 -19.45 1.24
C VAL A 6 15.31 -19.32 2.15
N LEU A 7 15.13 -20.27 3.07
CA LEU A 7 14.00 -20.25 4.00
C LEU A 7 14.06 -19.06 4.97
N ALA A 8 15.26 -18.77 5.50
CA ALA A 8 15.47 -17.64 6.41
C ALA A 8 15.20 -16.29 5.72
N THR A 9 15.66 -16.12 4.48
CA THR A 9 15.40 -14.92 3.69
C THR A 9 13.91 -14.76 3.39
N ALA A 10 13.21 -15.84 3.02
CA ALA A 10 11.77 -15.78 2.78
C ALA A 10 10.98 -15.38 4.05
N LEU A 11 11.37 -15.90 5.22
CA LEU A 11 10.76 -15.52 6.50
C LEU A 11 11.01 -14.04 6.85
N ALA A 12 12.21 -13.53 6.58
CA ALA A 12 12.56 -12.13 6.84
C ALA A 12 11.73 -11.16 5.96
N LEU A 13 11.41 -11.53 4.72
CA LEU A 13 10.60 -10.70 3.83
C LEU A 13 9.10 -10.74 4.14
N ALA A 14 8.62 -11.75 4.87
CA ALA A 14 7.19 -11.91 5.16
C ALA A 14 6.58 -10.80 6.04
N GLY A 15 7.42 -9.98 6.70
CA GLY A 15 6.96 -8.82 7.49
C GLY A 15 6.66 -7.56 6.66
N CYS A 16 7.13 -7.49 5.41
CA CYS A 16 6.99 -6.29 4.59
C CYS A 16 5.60 -6.25 3.94
N GLY A 17 4.70 -5.41 4.46
CA GLY A 17 3.34 -5.22 3.90
C GLY A 17 2.18 -5.67 4.79
N ALA A 18 2.44 -6.09 6.03
CA ALA A 18 1.36 -6.42 6.97
C ALA A 18 0.52 -5.17 7.33
N ALA A 19 -0.72 -5.12 6.85
CA ALA A 19 -1.69 -4.06 7.16
C ALA A 19 -2.56 -4.46 8.36
N ASN A 20 -1.94 -4.55 9.54
CA ASN A 20 -2.67 -4.82 10.78
C ASN A 20 -3.29 -3.55 11.34
N ARG A 21 -4.26 -3.68 12.26
CA ARG A 21 -4.75 -2.52 13.01
C ARG A 21 -3.60 -1.94 13.83
N LEU A 22 -3.31 -0.66 13.62
CA LEU A 22 -2.33 0.07 14.40
C LEU A 22 -2.99 0.68 15.63
N GLN A 23 -2.29 0.59 16.75
CA GLN A 23 -2.57 1.33 17.98
C GLN A 23 -1.34 2.17 18.36
N PRO A 24 -1.50 3.26 19.12
CA PRO A 24 -0.37 3.96 19.73
C PRO A 24 0.50 2.99 20.56
N ALA A 25 1.78 3.31 20.77
CA ALA A 25 2.59 2.51 21.68
C ALA A 25 2.01 2.57 23.12
N PRO A 26 2.32 1.60 23.99
CA PRO A 26 1.88 1.65 25.38
C PRO A 26 2.31 2.98 26.04
N GLY A 27 1.34 3.70 26.63
CA GLY A 27 1.58 5.01 27.26
C GLY A 27 1.52 6.22 26.31
N GLU A 28 1.45 6.01 25.00
CA GLU A 28 1.26 7.06 24.00
C GLU A 28 -0.23 7.34 23.77
N SER A 29 -0.54 8.59 23.42
CA SER A 29 -1.89 9.02 23.07
C SER A 29 -2.01 9.21 21.55
N LEU A 30 -3.24 9.37 21.07
CA LEU A 30 -3.44 9.73 19.66
C LEU A 30 -2.89 11.14 19.39
N PRO A 31 -2.47 11.42 18.14
CA PRO A 31 -2.12 12.77 17.74
C PRO A 31 -3.24 13.75 18.07
N VAL A 32 -2.86 14.96 18.49
CA VAL A 32 -3.83 16.04 18.71
C VAL A 32 -4.62 16.34 17.43
N ALA A 33 -5.87 16.75 17.60
CA ALA A 33 -6.73 17.08 16.47
C ALA A 33 -6.08 18.17 15.58
N PRO A 34 -6.28 18.11 14.26
CA PRO A 34 -5.81 19.15 13.35
C PRO A 34 -6.36 20.53 13.75
N ARG A 35 -5.61 21.58 13.46
CA ARG A 35 -6.05 22.96 13.71
C ARG A 35 -7.41 23.22 13.02
N GLY A 36 -8.40 23.65 13.79
CA GLY A 36 -9.74 23.95 13.30
C GLY A 36 -10.67 22.74 13.18
N ALA A 37 -10.19 21.53 13.48
CA ALA A 37 -11.04 20.36 13.57
C ALA A 37 -11.78 20.32 14.92
N THR A 38 -13.10 20.15 14.88
CA THR A 38 -13.93 19.99 16.08
C THR A 38 -13.91 18.55 16.62
N ALA A 39 -13.44 17.60 15.81
CA ALA A 39 -13.41 16.18 16.14
C ALA A 39 -11.96 15.67 16.24
N THR A 40 -11.71 14.81 17.22
CA THR A 40 -10.46 14.04 17.33
C THR A 40 -10.63 12.73 16.56
N PRO A 41 -9.85 12.49 15.49
CA PRO A 41 -10.01 11.31 14.66
C PRO A 41 -9.54 10.04 15.38
N THR A 42 -10.27 8.95 15.14
CA THR A 42 -9.91 7.59 15.61
C THR A 42 -8.71 7.03 14.84
N PRO A 43 -8.02 5.99 15.34
CA PRO A 43 -6.91 5.37 14.60
C PRO A 43 -7.34 4.90 13.20
N ARG A 44 -8.55 4.34 13.06
CA ARG A 44 -9.07 3.90 11.76
C ARG A 44 -9.24 5.07 10.79
N GLN A 45 -9.73 6.21 11.27
CA GLN A 45 -9.93 7.40 10.43
C GLN A 45 -8.60 8.00 9.98
N LEU A 46 -7.57 8.00 10.85
CA LEU A 46 -6.23 8.45 10.50
C LEU A 46 -5.56 7.56 9.43
N LEU A 47 -5.88 6.27 9.41
CA LEU A 47 -5.35 5.30 8.44
C LEU A 47 -6.17 5.24 7.14
N THR A 48 -7.30 5.94 7.06
CA THR A 48 -8.13 5.97 5.86
C THR A 48 -7.71 7.16 5.00
N PRO A 49 -7.04 6.95 3.86
CA PRO A 49 -6.54 8.05 3.04
C PRO A 49 -7.70 8.84 2.40
N THR A 50 -7.60 10.17 2.43
CA THR A 50 -8.52 11.07 1.72
C THR A 50 -8.17 11.16 0.24
N THR A 51 -9.04 11.78 -0.55
CA THR A 51 -8.79 12.07 -1.98
C THR A 51 -7.53 12.93 -2.17
N GLN A 52 -7.25 13.87 -1.26
CA GLN A 52 -6.04 14.69 -1.33
C GLN A 52 -4.78 13.88 -0.99
N GLN A 53 -4.88 12.92 -0.08
CA GLN A 53 -3.75 12.07 0.35
C GLN A 53 -3.44 10.96 -0.65
N ARG A 54 -4.47 10.44 -1.33
CA ARG A 54 -4.35 9.39 -2.35
C ARG A 54 -5.29 9.71 -3.51
N PRO A 55 -4.94 10.69 -4.36
CA PRO A 55 -5.78 11.08 -5.47
C PRO A 55 -5.97 9.90 -6.42
N GLN A 56 -7.20 9.75 -6.88
CA GLN A 56 -7.51 8.78 -7.90
C GLN A 56 -6.90 9.26 -9.21
N ARG A 57 -6.25 8.35 -9.94
CA ARG A 57 -5.80 8.63 -11.29
C ARG A 57 -7.02 8.69 -12.20
N SER A 58 -7.30 9.86 -12.77
CA SER A 58 -8.43 10.11 -13.69
C SER A 58 -8.34 9.32 -15.00
N ASP A 59 -7.14 8.86 -15.35
CA ASP A 59 -6.74 8.26 -16.62
C ASP A 59 -6.49 6.75 -16.54
N ALA A 60 -6.53 6.17 -15.34
CA ALA A 60 -6.35 4.73 -15.14
C ALA A 60 -7.71 4.01 -15.10
N LEU A 61 -8.33 3.83 -16.28
CA LEU A 61 -9.51 2.94 -16.42
C LEU A 61 -9.16 1.45 -16.17
N ILE A 62 -7.87 1.13 -16.09
CA ILE A 62 -7.38 -0.23 -15.90
C ILE A 62 -7.11 -0.44 -14.40
N HIS A 63 -8.11 -1.02 -13.72
CA HIS A 63 -8.03 -1.41 -12.31
C HIS A 63 -7.25 -2.71 -12.07
N SER A 64 -6.94 -3.48 -13.12
CA SER A 64 -6.20 -4.74 -13.07
C SER A 64 -5.34 -4.95 -14.31
N SER A 65 -4.22 -5.65 -14.21
CA SER A 65 -3.35 -6.00 -15.34
C SER A 65 -4.10 -6.82 -16.41
N GLU A 66 -4.72 -6.15 -17.37
CA GLU A 66 -5.32 -6.81 -18.53
C GLU A 66 -4.23 -7.28 -19.49
N ALA A 67 -4.45 -8.44 -20.11
CA ALA A 67 -3.56 -8.93 -21.15
C ALA A 67 -3.52 -7.93 -22.30
N ARG A 68 -2.31 -7.48 -22.66
CA ARG A 68 -2.13 -6.59 -23.81
C ARG A 68 -2.62 -7.31 -25.07
N ARG A 69 -3.37 -6.58 -25.90
CA ARG A 69 -3.68 -7.02 -27.26
C ARG A 69 -2.37 -7.25 -28.02
N ALA A 70 -2.39 -8.20 -28.94
CA ALA A 70 -1.26 -8.45 -29.83
C ALA A 70 -0.83 -7.13 -30.49
N ASP A 71 0.47 -6.86 -30.49
CA ASP A 71 1.04 -5.67 -31.09
C ASP A 71 1.19 -5.90 -32.60
N ASP A 72 0.41 -5.17 -33.39
CA ASP A 72 0.43 -5.27 -34.85
C ASP A 72 1.81 -4.88 -35.45
N PHE A 73 2.68 -4.28 -34.64
CA PHE A 73 4.03 -3.87 -35.02
C PHE A 73 5.14 -4.76 -34.46
N ASP A 74 4.80 -5.85 -33.75
CA ASP A 74 5.76 -6.89 -33.32
C ASP A 74 6.12 -7.81 -34.49
N LEU A 75 6.73 -7.21 -35.52
CA LEU A 75 7.17 -7.88 -36.73
C LEU A 75 8.56 -8.50 -36.50
N PRO A 76 8.81 -9.73 -37.00
CA PRO A 76 10.12 -10.36 -36.85
C PRO A 76 11.23 -9.58 -37.58
N PRO A 77 12.48 -9.60 -37.08
CA PRO A 77 13.61 -8.96 -37.75
C PRO A 77 13.87 -9.61 -39.13
N ARG A 78 14.32 -8.80 -40.09
CA ARG A 78 14.69 -9.25 -41.45
C ARG A 78 16.18 -9.53 -41.55
#